data_AF-A0ABD5TBL4-F1
#
_entry.id   AF-A0ABD5TBL4-F1
#
_cell.length_a   1.000
_cell.length_b   1.000
_cell.length_c   1.000
_cell.angle_alpha   90.00
_cell.angle_beta   90.00
_cell.angle_gamma   90.00
#
_symmetry.space_group_name_H-M   'P 1'
#
loop_
_entity.id
_entity.type
_entity.pdbx_description
1 polymer ?
#
loop_
_entity_poly.entity_id
_entity_poly.type
_entity_poly.pdbx_seq_one_letter_code
_entity_poly.pdbx_strand_id
1 'polypeptide(L)'
;MVSPDETVAVALLALTGGALVAFALASRKSDSGLRRAYRIDPADDAAARSNAAVVTAVGVGTLLLAGAVAADLPERLVGLAALLAAAGCCFVLGWLVRYRGRSELLTVPNASPETARRLGGAVLICGALLLPLAPALWFGASDAVVVLLALGGSFLGLVAVAVAAR
;
A
#
# COMPACT_ATOMS: atom_id res chain seq x y z
N MET A 1 2.69 -29.79 -10.43
CA MET A 1 1.21 -29.88 -10.27
C MET A 1 0.89 -29.01 -9.07
N VAL A 2 0.07 -27.98 -9.25
CA VAL A 2 -0.37 -27.07 -8.18
C VAL A 2 -1.17 -27.90 -7.17
N SER A 3 -0.87 -27.77 -5.88
CA SER A 3 -1.61 -28.50 -4.86
C SER A 3 -3.07 -27.98 -4.75
N PRO A 4 -4.01 -28.78 -4.21
CA PRO A 4 -5.37 -28.30 -3.95
C PRO A 4 -5.39 -27.03 -3.09
N ASP A 5 -4.52 -26.96 -2.08
CA ASP A 5 -4.42 -25.82 -1.15
C ASP A 5 -3.92 -24.56 -1.85
N GLU A 6 -2.94 -24.70 -2.73
CA GLU A 6 -2.38 -23.61 -3.52
C GLU A 6 -3.39 -23.08 -4.53
N THR A 7 -4.21 -23.96 -5.11
CA THR A 7 -5.32 -23.57 -5.99
C THR A 7 -6.35 -22.72 -5.24
N VAL A 8 -6.69 -23.12 -4.00
CA VAL A 8 -7.59 -22.35 -3.14
C VAL A 8 -6.98 -21.01 -2.77
N ALA A 9 -5.69 -20.96 -2.42
CA ALA A 9 -4.99 -19.72 -2.10
C ALA A 9 -4.98 -18.73 -3.28
N VAL A 10 -4.65 -19.21 -4.48
CA VAL A 10 -4.70 -18.41 -5.71
C VAL A 10 -6.11 -17.89 -5.96
N ALA A 11 -7.14 -18.73 -5.83
CA ALA A 11 -8.53 -18.32 -6.02
C ALA A 11 -8.95 -17.25 -5.01
N LEU A 12 -8.59 -17.39 -3.73
CA LEU A 12 -8.88 -16.40 -2.70
C LEU A 12 -8.19 -15.07 -2.97
N LEU A 13 -6.92 -15.09 -3.36
CA LEU A 13 -6.19 -13.88 -3.75
C LEU A 13 -6.81 -13.22 -4.98
N ALA A 14 -7.16 -14.00 -6.00
CA ALA A 14 -7.78 -13.50 -7.23
C ALA A 14 -9.15 -12.87 -6.95
N LEU A 15 -10.00 -13.55 -6.17
CA LEU A 15 -11.31 -13.04 -5.78
C LEU A 15 -11.19 -11.78 -4.92
N THR A 16 -10.27 -11.76 -3.95
CA THR A 16 -10.04 -10.60 -3.08
C THR A 16 -9.54 -9.41 -3.88
N GLY A 17 -8.51 -9.60 -4.71
CA GLY A 17 -7.97 -8.54 -5.56
C GLY A 17 -9.00 -8.00 -6.55
N GLY A 18 -9.75 -8.90 -7.19
CA GLY A 18 -10.85 -8.54 -8.09
C GLY A 18 -11.97 -7.77 -7.39
N ALA A 19 -12.36 -8.19 -6.18
CA ALA A 19 -13.37 -7.51 -5.37
C ALA A 19 -12.92 -6.10 -4.98
N LEU A 20 -11.65 -5.91 -4.59
CA LEU A 20 -11.10 -4.59 -4.27
C LEU A 20 -11.10 -3.67 -5.50
N VAL A 21 -10.67 -4.15 -6.66
CA VAL A 21 -10.71 -3.37 -7.90
C VAL A 21 -12.16 -3.02 -8.28
N ALA A 22 -13.08 -3.98 -8.20
CA ALA A 22 -14.50 -3.74 -8.49
C ALA A 22 -15.11 -2.71 -7.53
N PHE A 23 -14.79 -2.82 -6.23
CA PHE A 23 -15.22 -1.86 -5.22
C PHE A 23 -14.69 -0.45 -5.48
N ALA A 24 -13.41 -0.33 -5.83
CA ALA A 24 -12.80 0.94 -6.18
C ALA A 24 -13.47 1.58 -7.42
N LEU A 25 -13.71 0.81 -8.48
CA LEU A 25 -14.41 1.30 -9.66
C LEU A 25 -15.85 1.73 -9.36
N ALA A 26 -16.57 0.95 -8.56
CA ALA A 26 -17.96 1.23 -8.20
C ALA A 26 -18.10 2.45 -7.29
N SER A 27 -17.13 2.69 -6.40
CA SER A 27 -17.11 3.85 -5.49
C SER A 27 -16.73 5.17 -6.17
N ARG A 28 -16.21 5.17 -7.41
CA ARG A 28 -15.88 6.40 -8.14
C ARG A 28 -17.08 7.23 -8.58
N LYS A 29 -18.26 6.61 -8.76
CA LYS A 29 -19.46 7.37 -9.16
C LYS A 29 -19.97 8.18 -7.96
N SER A 30 -20.16 9.49 -8.15
CA SER A 30 -20.71 10.42 -7.16
C SER A 30 -22.04 9.92 -6.59
N ASP A 31 -22.91 9.35 -7.42
CA ASP A 31 -24.23 8.85 -7.03
C ASP A 31 -24.24 7.39 -6.56
N SER A 32 -23.08 6.74 -6.46
CA SER A 32 -23.02 5.33 -6.09
C SER A 32 -23.61 5.11 -4.69
N GLY A 33 -24.40 4.03 -4.56
CA GLY A 33 -24.87 3.57 -3.25
C GLY A 33 -23.72 3.26 -2.29
N LEU A 34 -22.53 2.93 -2.83
CA LEU A 34 -21.32 2.66 -2.06
C LEU A 34 -20.76 3.92 -1.38
N ARG A 35 -20.67 5.09 -2.05
CA ARG A 35 -20.25 6.33 -1.38
C ARG A 35 -21.17 6.66 -0.20
N ARG A 36 -22.48 6.49 -0.39
CA ARG A 36 -23.49 6.67 0.68
C ARG A 36 -23.32 5.66 1.82
N ALA A 37 -23.16 4.38 1.50
CA ALA A 37 -23.02 3.31 2.50
C ALA A 37 -21.76 3.49 3.37
N TYR A 38 -20.66 3.94 2.78
CA TYR A 38 -19.38 4.17 3.46
C TYR A 38 -19.23 5.60 4.01
N ARG A 39 -20.30 6.42 3.96
CA ARG A 39 -20.31 7.81 4.44
C ARG A 39 -19.18 8.66 3.84
N ILE A 40 -18.80 8.39 2.59
CA ILE A 40 -17.90 9.25 1.84
C ILE A 40 -18.69 10.49 1.45
N ASP A 41 -18.21 11.66 1.84
CA ASP A 41 -18.86 12.93 1.47
C ASP A 41 -19.03 12.99 -0.07
N PRO A 42 -20.27 13.09 -0.58
CA PRO A 42 -20.50 13.22 -2.01
C PRO A 42 -19.89 14.48 -2.61
N ALA A 43 -19.64 15.53 -1.81
CA ALA A 43 -18.97 16.75 -2.25
C ALA A 43 -17.44 16.63 -2.31
N ASP A 44 -16.83 15.64 -1.65
CA ASP A 44 -15.37 15.44 -1.63
C ASP A 44 -14.92 14.40 -2.68
N ASP A 45 -14.99 14.79 -3.95
CA ASP A 45 -14.57 13.94 -5.07
C ASP A 45 -13.05 13.68 -5.11
N ALA A 46 -12.25 14.54 -4.47
CA ALA A 46 -10.81 14.33 -4.37
C ALA A 46 -10.48 13.16 -3.44
N ALA A 47 -11.05 13.15 -2.23
CA ALA A 47 -10.85 12.05 -1.28
C ALA A 47 -11.39 10.72 -1.83
N ALA A 48 -12.56 10.73 -2.49
CA ALA A 48 -13.12 9.53 -3.10
C ALA A 48 -12.21 8.94 -4.19
N ARG A 49 -11.63 9.79 -5.06
CA ARG A 49 -10.69 9.34 -6.09
C ARG A 49 -9.37 8.85 -5.49
N SER A 50 -8.85 9.50 -4.46
CA SER A 50 -7.64 9.06 -3.76
C SER A 50 -7.83 7.68 -3.12
N ASN A 51 -8.94 7.49 -2.37
CA ASN A 51 -9.28 6.21 -1.76
C ASN A 51 -9.49 5.11 -2.82
N ALA A 52 -10.20 5.41 -3.90
CA ALA A 52 -10.38 4.46 -5.00
C ALA A 52 -9.03 4.11 -5.65
N ALA A 53 -8.10 5.06 -5.81
CA ALA A 53 -6.77 4.79 -6.34
C ALA A 53 -5.97 3.86 -5.42
N VAL A 54 -5.99 4.10 -4.10
CA VAL A 54 -5.32 3.23 -3.11
C VAL A 54 -5.92 1.81 -3.14
N VAL A 55 -7.24 1.70 -3.07
CA VAL A 55 -7.92 0.38 -3.08
C VAL A 55 -7.66 -0.36 -4.40
N THR A 56 -7.65 0.36 -5.54
CA THR A 56 -7.27 -0.22 -6.84
C THR A 56 -5.84 -0.72 -6.82
N ALA A 57 -4.88 0.08 -6.32
CA ALA A 57 -3.47 -0.32 -6.27
C ALA A 57 -3.27 -1.57 -5.40
N VAL A 58 -3.93 -1.64 -4.25
CA VAL A 58 -3.92 -2.84 -3.39
C VAL A 58 -4.52 -4.03 -4.11
N GLY A 59 -5.71 -3.88 -4.72
CA GLY A 59 -6.38 -4.95 -5.45
C GLY A 59 -5.54 -5.48 -6.63
N VAL A 60 -4.93 -4.59 -7.42
CA VAL A 60 -4.00 -4.96 -8.50
C VAL A 60 -2.78 -5.69 -7.95
N GLY A 61 -2.19 -5.21 -6.85
CA GLY A 61 -1.08 -5.90 -6.18
C GLY A 61 -1.45 -7.33 -5.73
N THR A 62 -2.65 -7.51 -5.17
CA THR A 62 -3.16 -8.83 -4.79
C THR A 62 -3.38 -9.74 -6.00
N LEU A 63 -3.89 -9.22 -7.11
CA LEU A 63 -4.03 -9.96 -8.37
C LEU A 63 -2.68 -10.38 -8.95
N LEU A 64 -1.68 -9.49 -8.92
CA LEU A 64 -0.32 -9.80 -9.34
C LEU A 64 0.30 -10.88 -8.46
N LEU A 65 0.07 -10.84 -7.15
CA LEU A 65 0.51 -11.90 -6.24
C LEU A 65 -0.16 -13.25 -6.57
N ALA A 66 -1.47 -13.26 -6.85
CA ALA A 66 -2.18 -14.46 -7.29
C ALA A 66 -1.56 -15.03 -8.59
N GLY A 67 -1.27 -14.16 -9.56
CA GLY A 67 -0.60 -14.53 -10.80
C GLY A 67 0.83 -15.04 -10.60
N ALA A 68 1.58 -14.46 -9.67
CA ALA A 68 2.93 -14.89 -9.33
C ALA A 68 2.95 -16.30 -8.73
N VAL A 69 2.02 -16.60 -7.82
CA VAL A 69 1.85 -17.94 -7.25
C VAL A 69 1.41 -18.92 -8.33
N ALA A 70 0.42 -18.57 -9.15
CA ALA A 70 -0.05 -19.42 -10.25
C ALA A 70 1.03 -19.70 -11.31
N ALA A 71 2.00 -18.79 -11.47
CA ALA A 71 3.15 -18.94 -12.35
C ALA A 71 4.37 -19.60 -11.67
N ASP A 72 4.24 -20.06 -10.43
CA ASP A 72 5.29 -20.71 -9.63
C ASP A 72 6.58 -19.86 -9.57
N LEU A 73 6.41 -18.54 -9.39
CA LEU A 73 7.55 -17.63 -9.28
C LEU A 73 8.28 -17.83 -7.95
N PRO A 74 9.63 -17.71 -7.93
CA PRO A 74 10.39 -17.86 -6.69
C PRO A 74 9.93 -16.86 -5.63
N GLU A 75 9.57 -17.34 -4.43
CA GLU A 75 9.08 -16.51 -3.33
C GLU A 75 10.02 -15.33 -3.01
N ARG A 76 11.33 -15.56 -3.07
CA ARG A 76 12.35 -14.51 -2.87
C ARG A 76 12.26 -13.39 -3.90
N LEU A 77 11.99 -13.74 -5.17
CA LEU A 77 11.82 -12.77 -6.24
C LEU A 77 10.55 -11.94 -6.01
N VAL A 78 9.43 -12.62 -5.69
CA VAL A 78 8.14 -11.98 -5.44
C VAL A 78 8.22 -11.05 -4.24
N GLY A 79 8.80 -11.53 -3.12
CA GLY A 79 8.99 -10.74 -1.91
C GLY A 79 9.89 -9.53 -2.13
N LEU A 80 11.03 -9.70 -2.81
CA LEU A 80 11.93 -8.59 -3.13
C LEU A 80 11.26 -7.56 -4.05
N ALA A 81 10.58 -8.01 -5.10
CA ALA A 81 9.89 -7.13 -6.04
C ALA A 81 8.78 -6.33 -5.35
N ALA A 82 7.95 -6.99 -4.53
CA ALA A 82 6.89 -6.34 -3.75
C ALA A 82 7.47 -5.30 -2.79
N LEU A 83 8.57 -5.63 -2.10
CA LEU A 83 9.23 -4.74 -1.17
C LEU A 83 9.83 -3.50 -1.85
N LEU A 84 10.55 -3.69 -2.95
CA LEU A 84 11.16 -2.58 -3.69
C LEU A 84 10.09 -1.70 -4.35
N ALA A 85 9.01 -2.28 -4.85
CA ALA A 85 7.87 -1.54 -5.36
C ALA A 85 7.21 -0.69 -4.25
N ALA A 86 6.98 -1.28 -3.07
CA ALA A 86 6.43 -0.55 -1.93
C ALA A 86 7.34 0.60 -1.46
N ALA A 87 8.65 0.34 -1.32
CA ALA A 87 9.63 1.35 -0.97
C ALA A 87 9.67 2.48 -2.02
N GLY A 88 9.67 2.12 -3.31
CA GLY A 88 9.61 3.08 -4.42
C GLY A 88 8.36 3.96 -4.38
N CYS A 89 7.19 3.37 -4.15
CA CYS A 89 5.93 4.11 -3.96
C CYS A 89 6.01 5.07 -2.78
N CYS A 90 6.57 4.65 -1.64
CA CYS A 90 6.81 5.52 -0.50
C CYS A 90 7.76 6.68 -0.85
N PHE A 91 8.87 6.41 -1.54
CA PHE A 91 9.80 7.47 -1.95
C PHE A 91 9.15 8.48 -2.91
N VAL A 92 8.42 8.00 -3.92
CA VAL A 92 7.74 8.87 -4.89
C VAL A 92 6.66 9.70 -4.20
N LEU A 93 5.77 9.08 -3.42
CA LEU A 93 4.70 9.79 -2.72
C LEU A 93 5.25 10.79 -1.71
N GLY A 94 6.19 10.37 -0.87
CA GLY A 94 6.83 11.22 0.12
C GLY A 94 7.54 12.41 -0.52
N TRP A 95 8.22 12.18 -1.66
CA TRP A 95 8.88 13.24 -2.41
C TRP A 95 7.89 14.25 -2.99
N LEU A 96 6.81 13.77 -3.65
CA LEU A 96 5.78 14.61 -4.24
C LEU A 96 5.10 15.49 -3.17
N VAL A 97 4.77 14.91 -2.03
CA VAL A 97 4.12 15.64 -0.93
C VAL A 97 5.10 16.62 -0.28
N ARG A 98 6.31 16.18 0.07
CA ARG A 98 7.28 16.98 0.84
C ARG A 98 7.92 18.10 0.04
N TYR A 99 8.29 17.84 -1.22
CA TYR A 99 9.12 18.75 -2.01
C TYR A 99 8.40 19.34 -3.22
N ARG A 100 7.33 18.70 -3.71
CA ARG A 100 6.52 19.23 -4.84
C ARG A 100 5.19 19.84 -4.41
N GLY A 101 4.90 19.88 -3.11
CA GLY A 101 3.70 20.51 -2.56
C GLY A 101 2.40 19.81 -2.95
N ARG A 102 2.44 18.51 -3.28
CA ARG A 102 1.29 17.71 -3.71
C ARG A 102 0.49 17.17 -2.53
N SER A 103 0.07 18.06 -1.62
CA SER A 103 -0.64 17.68 -0.38
C SER A 103 -1.99 17.00 -0.63
N GLU A 104 -2.60 17.25 -1.78
CA GLU A 104 -3.84 16.61 -2.23
C GLU A 104 -3.73 15.10 -2.48
N LEU A 105 -2.50 14.56 -2.51
CA LEU A 105 -2.26 13.12 -2.58
C LEU A 105 -2.43 12.43 -1.22
N LEU A 106 -2.44 13.19 -0.12
CA LEU A 106 -2.69 12.64 1.21
C LEU A 106 -4.19 12.41 1.41
N THR A 107 -4.55 11.32 2.07
CA THR A 107 -5.92 11.06 2.53
C THR A 107 -6.29 11.85 3.79
N VAL A 108 -5.35 12.67 4.31
CA VAL A 108 -5.56 13.53 5.48
C VAL A 108 -6.34 14.78 5.05
N PRO A 109 -7.57 15.00 5.53
CA PRO A 109 -8.38 16.15 5.15
C PRO A 109 -7.78 17.45 5.71
N ASN A 110 -7.79 18.51 4.90
CA ASN A 110 -7.41 19.87 5.29
C ASN A 110 -6.03 20.00 5.97
N ALA A 111 -5.06 19.15 5.60
CA ALA A 111 -3.71 19.24 6.13
C ALA A 111 -3.07 20.60 5.78
N SER A 112 -2.55 21.30 6.79
CA SER A 112 -1.76 22.51 6.54
C SER A 112 -0.55 22.20 5.66
N PRO A 113 -0.01 23.15 4.88
CA PRO A 113 1.19 22.92 4.06
C PRO A 113 2.38 22.40 4.88
N GLU A 114 2.49 22.81 6.15
CA GLU A 114 3.51 22.33 7.07
C GLU A 114 3.27 20.87 7.48
N THR A 115 2.05 20.53 7.90
CA THR A 115 1.65 19.16 8.24
C THR A 115 1.84 18.22 7.05
N ALA A 116 1.45 18.65 5.85
CA ALA A 116 1.64 17.88 4.63
C ALA A 116 3.13 17.59 4.38
N ARG A 117 4.03 18.58 4.51
CA ARG A 117 5.48 18.36 4.34
C ARG A 117 6.06 17.39 5.38
N ARG A 118 5.57 17.43 6.62
CA ARG A 118 5.95 16.49 7.68
C ARG A 118 5.49 15.08 7.35
N LEU A 119 4.23 14.92 6.93
CA LEU A 119 3.67 13.63 6.52
C LEU A 119 4.40 13.07 5.30
N GLY A 120 4.73 13.90 4.31
CA GLY A 120 5.59 13.49 3.19
C GLY A 120 6.95 12.98 3.66
N GLY A 121 7.54 13.62 4.68
CA GLY A 121 8.77 13.15 5.33
C GLY A 121 8.59 11.80 6.04
N ALA A 122 7.50 11.61 6.77
CA ALA A 122 7.18 10.34 7.41
C ALA A 122 7.02 9.21 6.38
N VAL A 123 6.39 9.48 5.24
CA VAL A 123 6.26 8.50 4.15
C VAL A 123 7.62 8.12 3.56
N LEU A 124 8.55 9.07 3.41
CA LEU A 124 9.95 8.75 3.02
C LEU A 124 10.63 7.83 4.04
N ILE A 125 10.43 8.08 5.35
CA ILE A 125 10.95 7.24 6.42
C ILE A 125 10.39 5.82 6.32
N CYS A 126 9.09 5.67 6.09
CA CYS A 126 8.49 4.34 5.86
C CYS A 126 9.16 3.60 4.69
N GLY A 127 9.41 4.29 3.58
CA GLY A 127 10.14 3.71 2.44
C GLY A 127 11.56 3.28 2.80
N ALA A 128 12.28 4.09 3.57
CA ALA A 128 13.63 3.77 4.03
C ALA A 128 13.66 2.58 5.00
N LEU A 129 12.66 2.46 5.88
CA LEU A 129 12.53 1.35 6.83
C LEU A 129 12.24 0.01 6.16
N LEU A 130 11.72 0.01 4.92
CA LEU A 130 11.55 -1.21 4.13
C LEU A 130 12.88 -1.71 3.55
N LEU A 131 13.84 -0.84 3.25
CA LEU A 131 15.07 -1.22 2.53
C LEU A 131 15.90 -2.32 3.19
N PRO A 132 16.05 -2.40 4.54
CA PRO A 132 16.79 -3.47 5.19
C PRO A 132 16.18 -4.88 4.98
N LEU A 133 14.89 -4.99 4.68
CA LEU A 133 14.25 -6.28 4.40
C LEU A 133 14.70 -6.87 3.06
N ALA A 134 15.08 -6.05 2.06
CA ALA A 134 15.56 -6.53 0.77
C ALA A 134 16.79 -7.46 0.89
N PRO A 135 17.91 -7.02 1.51
CA PRO A 135 19.05 -7.91 1.72
C PRO A 135 18.71 -9.05 2.70
N ALA A 136 17.86 -8.83 3.71
CA ALA A 136 17.46 -9.89 4.62
C ALA A 136 16.77 -11.06 3.88
N LEU A 137 15.84 -10.76 2.97
CA LEU A 137 15.17 -11.76 2.13
C LEU A 137 16.13 -12.38 1.10
N TRP A 138 17.00 -11.57 0.51
CA TRP A 138 17.93 -12.04 -0.53
C TRP A 138 18.97 -13.02 0.01
N PHE A 139 19.61 -12.67 1.13
CA PHE A 139 20.63 -13.49 1.77
C PHE A 139 20.08 -14.59 2.67
N GLY A 140 18.75 -14.72 2.79
CA GLY A 140 18.11 -15.79 3.56
C GLY A 140 18.31 -15.63 5.07
N ALA A 141 18.10 -14.42 5.59
CA ALA A 141 18.05 -14.18 7.03
C ALA A 141 16.98 -15.05 7.70
N SER A 142 17.15 -15.31 9.00
CA SER A 142 16.16 -16.10 9.76
C SER A 142 14.81 -15.39 9.85
N ASP A 143 13.73 -16.17 9.97
CA ASP A 143 12.37 -15.64 10.11
C ASP A 143 12.24 -14.64 11.26
N ALA A 144 12.94 -14.89 12.37
CA ALA A 144 12.98 -13.98 13.50
C ALA A 144 13.52 -12.59 13.13
N VAL A 145 14.56 -12.52 12.28
CA VAL A 145 15.12 -11.25 11.80
C VAL A 145 14.15 -10.55 10.85
N VAL A 146 13.54 -11.29 9.92
CA VAL A 146 12.55 -10.74 8.97
C VAL A 146 11.35 -10.17 9.73
N VAL A 147 10.81 -10.92 10.71
CA VAL A 147 9.70 -10.49 11.56
C VAL A 147 10.07 -9.27 12.38
N LEU A 148 11.27 -9.25 12.99
CA LEU A 148 11.73 -8.11 13.77
C LEU A 148 11.86 -6.84 12.91
N LEU A 149 12.43 -6.95 11.71
CA LEU A 149 12.55 -5.83 10.77
C LEU A 149 11.18 -5.34 10.30
N ALA A 150 10.26 -6.27 9.96
CA ALA A 150 8.92 -5.93 9.51
C ALA A 150 8.10 -5.23 10.62
N LEU A 151 8.09 -5.80 11.83
CA LEU A 151 7.36 -5.23 12.97
C LEU A 151 8.01 -3.94 13.47
N GLY A 152 9.33 -3.92 13.61
CA GLY A 152 10.08 -2.74 14.02
C GLY A 152 9.93 -1.59 13.02
N GLY A 153 10.07 -1.87 11.72
CA GLY A 153 9.82 -0.90 10.66
C GLY A 153 8.39 -0.37 10.65
N SER A 154 7.39 -1.25 10.84
CA SER A 154 5.98 -0.85 10.93
C SER A 154 5.73 0.05 12.14
N PHE A 155 6.24 -0.31 13.31
CA PHE A 155 6.12 0.49 14.53
C PHE A 155 6.76 1.86 14.38
N LEU A 156 8.01 1.92 13.90
CA LEU A 156 8.71 3.18 13.67
C LEU A 156 8.04 4.05 12.60
N GLY A 157 7.48 3.43 11.55
CA GLY A 157 6.67 4.12 10.55
C GLY A 157 5.41 4.76 11.16
N LEU A 158 4.69 4.03 12.00
CA LEU A 158 3.53 4.56 12.72
C LEU A 158 3.91 5.72 13.64
N VAL A 159 5.03 5.60 14.37
CA VAL A 159 5.56 6.70 15.21
C VAL A 159 5.89 7.92 14.35
N ALA A 160 6.57 7.74 13.21
CA ALA A 160 6.91 8.84 12.31
C ALA A 160 5.65 9.56 11.79
N VAL A 161 4.61 8.82 11.40
CA VAL A 161 3.33 9.38 10.96
C VAL A 161 2.62 10.10 12.11
N ALA A 162 2.57 9.49 13.30
CA ALA A 162 1.92 10.09 14.47
C ALA A 162 2.60 11.39 14.91
N VAL A 163 3.93 11.46 14.84
CA VAL A 163 4.69 12.69 15.11
C VAL A 163 4.46 13.73 14.02
N ALA A 164 4.42 13.32 12.76
CA ALA A 164 4.18 14.23 11.63
C ALA A 164 2.77 14.83 11.61
N ALA A 165 1.78 14.13 12.17
CA ALA A 165 0.40 14.57 12.27
C ALA A 165 0.13 15.54 13.45
N ARG A 166 1.12 15.79 14.32
CA ARG A 166 1.05 16.81 15.38
C ARG A 166 1.48 18.19 14.88
#